data_AF-A0AAD5A5Z2-F1
#
_entry.id   AF-A0AAD5A5Z2-F1
#
_cell.length_a   1.000
_cell.length_b   1.000
_cell.length_c   1.000
_cell.angle_alpha   90.00
_cell.angle_beta   90.00
_cell.angle_gamma   90.00
#
_symmetry.space_group_name_H-M   'P 1'
#
loop_
_entity.id
_entity.type
_entity.pdbx_description
1 polymer ?
#
loop_
_entity_poly.entity_id
_entity_poly.type
_entity_poly.pdbx_seq_one_letter_code
_entity_poly.pdbx_strand_id
1 'polypeptide(L)'
;MEGLDVKMFLLFLMALLSLRVEGEAEVKKMDMAPDAVDFDFSECRDEMLKAVTKTGGLLQKELDADKEFKTLWNKNYAVCQKIVPNGTPDHVRALHVYANSKNSFRRKFNDLVQKKGANVTTYKDGFHFKSLYFFLMDSMQLLNHTNSCRNVYFATKNTYTADTGAEVRFGKFMKAVNSKSSQIETIDTEEGGTLFSINSCFVFNVEENTCKSEDVQNIISPVEVFRVQSVKNKTTNDDSDYKEITLQHSRFLSNAICPFLQRLGHSSAGSSAPLLTLKTLVAVMFLTMASLQFMSLL
;
A
#
# COMPACT_ATOMS: atom_id res chain seq x y z
N MET A 1 34.15 -42.03 -18.25
CA MET A 1 33.45 -40.90 -17.59
C MET A 1 33.27 -39.83 -18.65
N GLU A 2 32.12 -39.90 -19.31
CA GLU A 2 31.79 -39.15 -20.51
C GLU A 2 31.51 -37.69 -20.18
N GLY A 3 31.83 -36.83 -21.16
CA GLY A 3 31.88 -35.39 -21.02
C GLY A 3 30.58 -34.80 -20.48
N LEU A 4 30.72 -34.07 -19.38
CA LEU A 4 29.70 -33.13 -18.93
C LEU A 4 29.46 -32.15 -20.08
N ASP A 5 28.29 -32.23 -20.71
CA ASP A 5 27.90 -31.38 -21.84
C ASP A 5 28.16 -29.91 -21.47
N VAL A 6 28.97 -29.21 -22.28
CA VAL A 6 29.32 -27.80 -22.08
C VAL A 6 28.06 -26.95 -21.93
N LYS A 7 26.95 -27.36 -22.54
CA LYS A 7 25.63 -26.73 -22.41
C LYS A 7 25.02 -26.93 -21.03
N MET A 8 25.18 -28.11 -20.42
CA MET A 8 24.81 -28.40 -19.03
C MET A 8 25.63 -27.57 -18.05
N PHE A 9 26.94 -27.42 -18.31
CA PHE A 9 27.81 -26.57 -17.50
C PHE A 9 27.44 -25.08 -17.63
N LEU A 10 27.14 -24.59 -18.83
CA LEU A 10 26.66 -23.22 -19.08
C LEU A 10 25.29 -22.96 -18.44
N LEU A 11 24.36 -23.92 -18.48
CA LEU A 11 23.08 -23.82 -17.80
C LEU A 11 23.24 -23.81 -16.28
N PHE A 12 24.18 -24.61 -15.74
CA PHE A 12 24.53 -24.56 -14.32
C PHE A 12 25.18 -23.22 -13.95
N LEU A 13 26.07 -22.69 -14.78
CA LEU A 13 26.71 -21.39 -14.57
C LEU A 13 25.68 -20.25 -14.63
N MET A 14 24.75 -20.28 -15.58
CA MET A 14 23.66 -19.30 -15.67
C MET A 14 22.68 -19.44 -14.50
N ALA A 15 22.39 -20.66 -14.03
CA ALA A 15 21.59 -20.89 -12.83
C ALA A 15 22.30 -20.37 -11.56
N LEU A 16 23.62 -20.55 -11.46
CA LEU A 16 24.45 -20.02 -10.37
C LEU A 16 24.56 -18.50 -10.42
N LEU A 17 24.70 -17.91 -11.61
CA LEU A 17 24.65 -16.45 -11.84
C LEU A 17 23.25 -15.87 -11.55
N SER A 18 22.18 -16.65 -11.75
CA SER A 18 20.80 -16.26 -11.42
C SER A 18 20.47 -16.45 -9.93
N LEU A 19 21.30 -17.17 -9.17
CA LEU A 19 21.08 -17.49 -7.75
C LEU A 19 21.61 -16.45 -6.77
N ARG A 20 22.20 -15.35 -7.24
CA ARG A 20 22.59 -14.22 -6.38
C ARG A 20 22.36 -12.88 -7.07
N VAL A 21 21.11 -12.44 -7.08
CA VAL A 21 20.82 -11.00 -7.03
C VAL A 21 20.28 -10.73 -5.62
N GLU A 22 21.17 -10.80 -4.63
CA GLU A 22 20.96 -10.01 -3.42
C GLU A 22 21.10 -8.56 -3.86
N GLY A 23 20.03 -7.78 -3.75
CA GLY A 23 20.05 -6.38 -4.18
C GLY A 23 21.13 -5.64 -3.41
N GLU A 24 22.06 -5.01 -4.14
CA GLU A 24 23.14 -4.21 -3.58
C GLU A 24 22.59 -3.17 -2.60
N ALA A 25 23.32 -2.93 -1.51
CA ALA A 25 22.98 -1.91 -0.53
C ALA A 25 22.87 -0.53 -1.20
N GLU A 26 21.69 0.09 -1.12
CA GLU A 26 21.42 1.37 -1.76
C GLU A 26 21.53 2.54 -0.75
N VAL A 27 22.08 3.67 -1.19
CA VAL A 27 22.10 4.92 -0.42
C VAL A 27 20.86 5.75 -0.75
N LYS A 28 20.00 6.02 0.25
CA LYS A 28 18.71 6.71 0.08
C LYS A 28 18.62 7.94 0.96
N LYS A 29 18.38 9.12 0.37
CA LYS A 29 18.02 10.31 1.15
C LYS A 29 16.51 10.25 1.46
N MET A 30 16.16 10.42 2.73
CA MET A 30 14.75 10.54 3.14
C MET A 30 14.18 11.89 2.74
N ASP A 31 12.91 11.89 2.35
CA ASP A 31 12.15 13.09 1.98
C ASP A 31 10.71 12.99 2.52
N MET A 32 9.82 13.85 2.02
CA MET A 32 8.40 13.87 2.38
C MET A 32 7.54 12.89 1.56
N ALA A 33 8.14 12.02 0.74
CA ALA A 33 7.48 11.05 -0.12
C ALA A 33 6.25 11.63 -0.86
N PRO A 34 6.44 12.65 -1.73
CA PRO A 34 5.33 13.41 -2.33
C PRO A 34 4.42 12.56 -3.24
N ASP A 35 4.93 11.44 -3.76
CA ASP A 35 4.20 10.56 -4.68
C ASP A 35 3.49 9.40 -3.96
N ALA A 36 3.45 9.42 -2.62
CA ALA A 36 2.88 8.35 -1.82
C ALA A 36 1.34 8.33 -1.86
N VAL A 37 0.76 7.13 -1.89
CA VAL A 37 -0.65 6.88 -1.60
C VAL A 37 -0.83 6.97 -0.09
N ASP A 38 -1.47 8.04 0.37
CA ASP A 38 -1.59 8.41 1.78
C ASP A 38 -3.02 8.82 2.17
N PHE A 39 -4.00 8.07 1.67
CA PHE A 39 -5.42 8.33 1.93
C PHE A 39 -5.86 7.69 3.24
N ASP A 40 -6.53 8.47 4.10
CA ASP A 40 -7.09 7.94 5.36
C ASP A 40 -8.56 7.48 5.23
N PHE A 41 -9.27 7.86 4.17
CA PHE A 41 -10.68 7.49 3.94
C PHE A 41 -11.66 7.91 5.04
N SER A 42 -11.25 8.72 6.03
CA SER A 42 -12.06 9.05 7.20
C SER A 42 -13.39 9.71 6.81
N GLU A 43 -13.39 10.51 5.74
CA GLU A 43 -14.57 11.22 5.22
C GLU A 43 -15.48 10.38 4.30
N CYS A 44 -15.07 9.17 3.89
CA CYS A 44 -15.81 8.35 2.91
C CYS A 44 -15.66 6.84 3.14
N ARG A 45 -15.47 6.46 4.40
CA ARG A 45 -15.18 5.08 4.80
C ARG A 45 -16.25 4.12 4.29
N ASP A 46 -17.53 4.45 4.49
CA ASP A 46 -18.64 3.57 4.16
C ASP A 46 -18.83 3.43 2.65
N GLU A 47 -18.64 4.51 1.89
CA GLU A 47 -18.66 4.48 0.43
C GLU A 47 -17.51 3.63 -0.12
N MET A 48 -16.31 3.78 0.44
CA MET A 48 -15.15 3.00 0.03
C MET A 48 -15.34 1.51 0.38
N LEU A 49 -15.82 1.21 1.59
CA LEU A 49 -16.14 -0.16 2.02
C LEU A 49 -17.16 -0.80 1.06
N LYS A 50 -18.23 -0.08 0.71
CA LYS A 50 -19.25 -0.55 -0.24
C LYS A 50 -18.67 -0.75 -1.64
N ALA A 51 -17.84 0.19 -2.14
CA ALA A 51 -17.23 0.10 -3.46
C ALA A 51 -16.26 -1.09 -3.57
N VAL A 52 -15.54 -1.38 -2.48
CA VAL A 52 -14.60 -2.49 -2.38
C VAL A 52 -15.32 -3.84 -2.32
N THR A 53 -16.35 -3.95 -1.48
CA THR A 53 -16.97 -5.24 -1.11
C THR A 53 -18.18 -5.66 -1.93
N LYS A 54 -18.84 -4.74 -2.67
CA LYS A 54 -19.99 -5.11 -3.51
C LYS A 54 -19.64 -6.22 -4.49
N THR A 55 -20.63 -7.02 -4.89
CA THR A 55 -20.47 -8.03 -5.94
C THR A 55 -19.92 -7.40 -7.23
N GLY A 56 -18.83 -7.95 -7.77
CA GLY A 56 -18.12 -7.35 -8.91
C GLY A 56 -17.43 -6.01 -8.59
N GLY A 57 -17.22 -5.71 -7.30
CA GLY A 57 -16.55 -4.52 -6.78
C GLY A 57 -15.04 -4.54 -6.97
N LEU A 58 -14.37 -3.59 -6.32
CA LEU A 58 -12.94 -3.35 -6.52
C LEU A 58 -12.09 -4.56 -6.11
N LEU A 59 -12.38 -5.16 -4.95
CA LEU A 59 -11.62 -6.30 -4.45
C LEU A 59 -11.69 -7.47 -5.44
N GLN A 60 -12.89 -7.84 -5.89
CA GLN A 60 -13.06 -8.94 -6.84
C GLN A 60 -12.26 -8.71 -8.13
N LYS A 61 -12.32 -7.49 -8.68
CA LYS A 61 -11.56 -7.12 -9.89
C LYS A 61 -10.05 -7.21 -9.69
N GLU A 62 -9.55 -6.72 -8.55
CA GLU A 62 -8.12 -6.77 -8.23
C GLU A 62 -7.63 -8.22 -8.01
N LEU A 63 -8.44 -9.06 -7.36
CA LEU A 63 -8.15 -10.48 -7.19
C LEU A 63 -8.14 -11.22 -8.53
N ASP A 64 -9.08 -10.94 -9.43
CA ASP A 64 -9.12 -11.59 -10.75
C ASP A 64 -7.96 -11.15 -11.66
N ALA A 65 -7.39 -9.96 -11.44
CA ALA A 65 -6.27 -9.43 -12.20
C ALA A 65 -4.89 -9.88 -11.70
N ASP A 66 -4.73 -10.17 -10.39
CA ASP A 66 -3.44 -10.56 -9.80
C ASP A 66 -3.54 -11.93 -9.10
N LYS A 67 -2.94 -12.95 -9.74
CA LYS A 67 -2.95 -14.34 -9.25
C LYS A 67 -2.28 -14.49 -7.88
N GLU A 68 -1.17 -13.79 -7.64
CA GLU A 68 -0.47 -13.86 -6.36
C GLU A 68 -1.33 -13.26 -5.25
N PHE A 69 -1.94 -12.11 -5.50
CA PHE A 69 -2.86 -11.47 -4.57
C PHE A 69 -4.08 -12.35 -4.29
N LYS A 70 -4.68 -12.96 -5.31
CA LYS A 70 -5.79 -13.91 -5.18
C LYS A 70 -5.43 -15.11 -4.31
N THR A 71 -4.25 -15.69 -4.53
CA THR A 71 -3.77 -16.82 -3.74
C THR A 71 -3.56 -16.43 -2.28
N LEU A 72 -2.95 -15.27 -2.01
CA LEU A 72 -2.77 -14.78 -0.64
C LEU A 72 -4.13 -14.50 0.02
N TRP A 73 -5.04 -13.82 -0.67
CA TRP A 73 -6.36 -13.46 -0.14
C TRP A 73 -7.22 -14.68 0.19
N ASN A 74 -7.15 -15.73 -0.63
CA ASN A 74 -7.94 -16.95 -0.45
C ASN A 74 -7.26 -18.01 0.42
N LYS A 75 -6.04 -17.72 0.92
CA LYS A 75 -5.36 -18.63 1.83
C LYS A 75 -6.18 -18.79 3.12
N ASN A 76 -6.32 -20.03 3.56
CA ASN A 76 -6.93 -20.32 4.85
C ASN A 76 -5.91 -20.02 5.96
N TYR A 77 -6.02 -18.85 6.57
CA TYR A 77 -5.19 -18.47 7.71
C TYR A 77 -5.78 -19.02 9.00
N ALA A 78 -4.92 -19.29 9.99
CA ALA A 78 -5.37 -19.67 11.32
C ALA A 78 -6.22 -18.55 11.93
N VAL A 79 -7.23 -18.92 12.73
CA VAL A 79 -8.08 -17.95 13.44
C VAL A 79 -7.37 -17.52 14.72
N CYS A 80 -7.24 -16.21 14.92
CA CYS A 80 -6.49 -15.59 16.01
C CYS A 80 -7.42 -14.91 17.00
N GLN A 81 -6.90 -14.56 18.19
CA GLN A 81 -7.74 -14.14 19.31
C GLN A 81 -8.42 -12.78 19.11
N LYS A 82 -7.81 -11.83 18.38
CA LYS A 82 -8.40 -10.49 18.19
C LYS A 82 -9.06 -10.34 16.82
N ILE A 83 -10.34 -9.98 16.85
CA ILE A 83 -11.05 -9.42 15.70
C ILE A 83 -10.72 -7.93 15.54
N VAL A 84 -11.03 -7.37 14.37
CA VAL A 84 -11.02 -5.92 14.17
C VAL A 84 -12.38 -5.36 14.61
N PRO A 85 -12.46 -4.53 15.66
CA PRO A 85 -13.72 -3.96 16.14
C PRO A 85 -14.39 -3.12 15.05
N ASN A 86 -15.69 -3.26 14.86
CA ASN A 86 -16.46 -2.59 13.78
C ASN A 86 -15.90 -2.84 12.36
N GLY A 87 -15.05 -3.85 12.21
CA GLY A 87 -14.52 -4.33 10.94
C GLY A 87 -15.32 -5.51 10.39
N THR A 88 -14.85 -6.03 9.27
CA THR A 88 -15.37 -7.21 8.58
C THR A 88 -14.31 -8.32 8.53
N PRO A 89 -14.66 -9.56 8.16
CA PRO A 89 -13.66 -10.61 7.94
C PRO A 89 -12.56 -10.23 6.94
N ASP A 90 -12.85 -9.33 5.99
CA ASP A 90 -11.87 -8.84 5.02
C ASP A 90 -10.78 -7.95 5.64
N HIS A 91 -11.07 -7.30 6.77
CA HIS A 91 -10.07 -6.53 7.51
C HIS A 91 -8.99 -7.45 8.09
N VAL A 92 -9.43 -8.49 8.80
CA VAL A 92 -8.53 -9.52 9.34
C VAL A 92 -7.75 -10.21 8.21
N ARG A 93 -8.42 -10.50 7.10
CA ARG A 93 -7.79 -11.10 5.91
C ARG A 93 -6.72 -10.19 5.30
N ALA A 94 -6.97 -8.89 5.17
CA ALA A 94 -5.99 -7.93 4.69
C ALA A 94 -4.75 -7.86 5.59
N LEU A 95 -4.95 -7.87 6.91
CA LEU A 95 -3.85 -7.97 7.89
C LEU A 95 -3.02 -9.24 7.67
N HIS A 96 -3.67 -10.40 7.49
CA HIS A 96 -2.96 -11.64 7.18
C HIS A 96 -2.22 -11.60 5.85
N VAL A 97 -2.82 -11.05 4.80
CA VAL A 97 -2.18 -10.92 3.48
C VAL A 97 -0.91 -10.08 3.60
N TYR A 98 -0.96 -8.95 4.31
CA TYR A 98 0.23 -8.12 4.49
C TYR A 98 1.27 -8.79 5.41
N ALA A 99 0.87 -9.21 6.61
CA ALA A 99 1.80 -9.71 7.62
C ALA A 99 2.41 -11.08 7.27
N ASN A 100 1.68 -11.96 6.58
CA ASN A 100 2.11 -13.34 6.30
C ASN A 100 2.45 -13.60 4.82
N SER A 101 2.52 -12.56 3.99
CA SER A 101 3.04 -12.69 2.63
C SER A 101 4.57 -12.75 2.62
N LYS A 102 5.14 -13.16 1.48
CA LYS A 102 6.59 -13.11 1.29
C LYS A 102 7.06 -11.65 1.21
N ASN A 103 8.33 -11.41 1.56
CA ASN A 103 8.95 -10.09 1.44
C ASN A 103 8.84 -9.51 0.02
N SER A 104 8.87 -10.35 -1.02
CA SER A 104 8.67 -9.93 -2.42
C SER A 104 7.33 -9.22 -2.66
N PHE A 105 6.23 -9.79 -2.16
CA PHE A 105 4.90 -9.21 -2.29
C PHE A 105 4.79 -7.90 -1.52
N ARG A 106 5.26 -7.87 -0.26
CA ARG A 106 5.28 -6.65 0.55
C ARG A 106 6.07 -5.52 -0.11
N ARG A 107 7.23 -5.82 -0.69
CA ARG A 107 8.02 -4.84 -1.47
C ARG A 107 7.24 -4.32 -2.67
N LYS A 108 6.68 -5.21 -3.51
CA LYS A 108 5.85 -4.82 -4.67
C LYS A 108 4.69 -3.90 -4.26
N PHE A 109 3.95 -4.28 -3.22
CA PHE A 109 2.83 -3.49 -2.70
C PHE A 109 3.32 -2.12 -2.21
N ASN A 110 4.30 -2.08 -1.31
CA ASN A 110 4.79 -0.83 -0.72
C ASN A 110 5.51 0.09 -1.71
N ASP A 111 6.16 -0.44 -2.75
CA ASP A 111 6.73 0.36 -3.83
C ASP A 111 5.65 1.08 -4.63
N LEU A 112 4.50 0.42 -4.85
CA LEU A 112 3.35 1.06 -5.49
C LEU A 112 2.70 2.08 -4.56
N VAL A 113 2.61 1.79 -3.25
CA VAL A 113 2.15 2.78 -2.26
C VAL A 113 3.05 4.02 -2.32
N GLN A 114 4.37 3.86 -2.38
CA GLN A 114 5.32 4.99 -2.39
C GLN A 114 5.29 5.85 -3.66
N LYS A 115 4.78 5.33 -4.80
CA LYS A 115 4.97 5.95 -6.12
C LYS A 115 3.69 6.28 -6.87
N LYS A 116 2.52 5.81 -6.42
CA LYS A 116 1.27 5.88 -7.19
C LYS A 116 0.21 6.81 -6.59
N GLY A 117 0.59 7.71 -5.69
CA GLY A 117 -0.28 8.72 -5.09
C GLY A 117 -0.13 10.13 -5.64
N ALA A 118 0.85 10.39 -6.50
CA ALA A 118 1.17 11.72 -7.02
C ALA A 118 -0.04 12.50 -7.61
N ASN A 119 -0.97 11.79 -8.25
CA ASN A 119 -2.23 12.35 -8.73
C ASN A 119 -3.28 11.24 -8.93
N VAL A 120 -4.53 11.67 -9.15
CA VAL A 120 -5.69 10.79 -9.32
C VAL A 120 -5.54 9.81 -10.49
N THR A 121 -5.01 10.27 -11.63
CA THR A 121 -4.83 9.42 -12.82
C THR A 121 -3.79 8.33 -12.55
N THR A 122 -2.63 8.70 -12.01
CA THR A 122 -1.58 7.75 -11.62
C THR A 122 -2.07 6.74 -10.58
N TYR A 123 -2.85 7.18 -9.60
CA TYR A 123 -3.48 6.30 -8.62
C TYR A 123 -4.49 5.35 -9.25
N LYS A 124 -5.41 5.87 -10.06
CA LYS A 124 -6.47 5.08 -10.70
C LYS A 124 -5.88 3.99 -11.58
N ASP A 125 -4.92 4.35 -12.42
CA ASP A 125 -4.44 3.48 -13.48
C ASP A 125 -3.22 2.65 -13.06
N GLY A 126 -2.45 3.10 -12.06
CA GLY A 126 -1.19 2.47 -11.68
C GLY A 126 -1.15 1.80 -10.30
N PHE A 127 -2.12 2.03 -9.43
CA PHE A 127 -2.17 1.40 -8.10
C PHE A 127 -3.25 0.29 -8.06
N HIS A 128 -2.87 -0.97 -8.28
CA HIS A 128 -3.83 -2.09 -8.39
C HIS A 128 -4.10 -2.83 -7.06
N PHE A 129 -3.73 -2.23 -5.93
CA PHE A 129 -3.93 -2.78 -4.58
C PHE A 129 -4.78 -1.84 -3.71
N LYS A 130 -5.77 -1.18 -4.31
CA LYS A 130 -6.64 -0.19 -3.63
C LYS A 130 -7.40 -0.83 -2.49
N SER A 131 -7.91 -2.05 -2.69
CA SER A 131 -8.68 -2.77 -1.67
C SER A 131 -7.81 -3.17 -0.49
N LEU A 132 -6.60 -3.70 -0.76
CA LEU A 132 -5.65 -4.06 0.30
C LEU A 132 -5.23 -2.82 1.10
N TYR A 133 -4.88 -1.73 0.41
CA TYR A 133 -4.54 -0.46 1.05
C TYR A 133 -5.67 0.06 1.95
N PHE A 134 -6.90 0.09 1.42
CA PHE A 134 -8.08 0.53 2.16
C PHE A 134 -8.29 -0.29 3.42
N PHE A 135 -8.32 -1.62 3.33
CA PHE A 135 -8.52 -2.46 4.51
C PHE A 135 -7.39 -2.36 5.53
N LEU A 136 -6.14 -2.17 5.10
CA LEU A 136 -5.02 -1.95 6.02
C LEU A 136 -5.19 -0.62 6.77
N MET A 137 -5.47 0.48 6.05
CA MET A 137 -5.72 1.78 6.67
C MET A 137 -6.92 1.75 7.62
N ASP A 138 -8.05 1.20 7.18
CA ASP A 138 -9.26 1.12 8.00
C ASP A 138 -9.05 0.25 9.24
N SER A 139 -8.38 -0.90 9.09
CA SER A 139 -8.02 -1.76 10.24
C SER A 139 -7.17 -1.00 11.26
N MET A 140 -6.18 -0.24 10.81
CA MET A 140 -5.33 0.53 11.71
C MET A 140 -6.13 1.62 12.45
N GLN A 141 -7.08 2.29 11.79
CA GLN A 141 -7.96 3.27 12.45
C GLN A 141 -8.88 2.63 13.48
N LEU A 142 -9.50 1.50 13.12
CA LEU A 142 -10.40 0.77 14.00
C LEU A 142 -9.69 0.19 15.24
N LEU A 143 -8.40 -0.09 15.14
CA LEU A 143 -7.60 -0.69 16.22
C LEU A 143 -6.83 0.34 17.07
N ASN A 144 -6.68 1.58 16.58
CA ASN A 144 -5.94 2.63 17.29
C ASN A 144 -6.80 3.34 18.34
N HIS A 145 -7.15 2.64 19.42
CA HIS A 145 -8.08 3.15 20.44
C HIS A 145 -7.48 4.16 21.43
N THR A 146 -6.16 4.18 21.60
CA THR A 146 -5.52 4.92 22.70
C THR A 146 -4.79 6.18 22.25
N ASN A 147 -4.66 6.42 20.93
CA ASN A 147 -3.81 7.47 20.35
C ASN A 147 -2.40 7.51 20.98
N SER A 148 -1.92 6.38 21.49
CA SER A 148 -0.70 6.33 22.28
C SER A 148 0.49 5.99 21.39
N CYS A 149 1.48 6.88 21.40
CA CYS A 149 2.70 6.70 20.64
C CYS A 149 3.60 5.64 21.29
N ARG A 150 4.30 4.87 20.47
CA ARG A 150 5.17 3.77 20.91
C ARG A 150 6.51 3.86 20.20
N ASN A 151 7.55 3.42 20.90
CA ASN A 151 8.86 3.25 20.32
C ASN A 151 8.93 1.89 19.63
N VAL A 152 9.22 1.90 18.33
CA VAL A 152 9.39 0.72 17.50
C VAL A 152 10.64 0.87 16.65
N TYR A 153 11.17 -0.25 16.19
CA TYR A 153 12.47 -0.32 15.55
C TYR A 153 12.41 -1.07 14.23
N PHE A 154 13.20 -0.62 13.26
CA PHE A 154 13.31 -1.26 11.97
C PHE A 154 14.75 -1.17 11.46
N ALA A 155 15.36 -2.32 11.16
CA ALA A 155 16.65 -2.39 10.50
C ALA A 155 16.52 -2.68 9.00
N THR A 156 17.48 -2.17 8.24
CA THR A 156 17.66 -2.51 6.83
C THR A 156 19.12 -2.42 6.44
N LYS A 157 19.56 -3.27 5.51
CA LYS A 157 20.89 -3.20 4.88
C LYS A 157 21.09 -1.94 4.03
N ASN A 158 20.01 -1.27 3.63
CA ASN A 158 20.11 -0.01 2.91
C ASN A 158 20.62 1.10 3.82
N THR A 159 21.45 1.99 3.28
CA THR A 159 21.93 3.16 3.99
C THR A 159 21.00 4.33 3.74
N TYR A 160 20.31 4.81 4.77
CA TYR A 160 19.50 6.01 4.68
C TYR A 160 20.26 7.22 5.23
N THR A 161 20.00 8.38 4.64
CA THR A 161 20.46 9.68 5.11
C THR A 161 19.27 10.61 5.31
N ALA A 162 19.37 11.48 6.30
CA ALA A 162 18.36 12.50 6.57
C ALA A 162 19.02 13.69 7.27
N ASP A 163 18.44 14.87 7.11
CA ASP A 163 18.94 16.07 7.76
C ASP A 163 18.27 16.20 9.15
N THR A 164 19.08 16.41 10.20
CA THR A 164 18.53 16.58 11.56
C THR A 164 17.61 17.80 11.59
N GLY A 165 16.42 17.65 12.17
CA GLY A 165 15.39 18.68 12.22
C GLY A 165 14.44 18.70 11.03
N ALA A 166 14.72 17.98 9.93
CA ALA A 166 13.82 17.88 8.79
C ALA A 166 12.57 17.05 9.11
N GLU A 167 11.47 17.33 8.42
CA GLU A 167 10.32 16.43 8.34
C GLU A 167 10.54 15.42 7.22
N VAL A 168 10.25 14.14 7.51
CA VAL A 168 10.37 13.03 6.58
C VAL A 168 9.17 12.10 6.69
N ARG A 169 8.92 11.34 5.63
CA ARG A 169 7.90 10.29 5.57
C ARG A 169 8.49 9.05 4.94
N PHE A 170 8.00 7.89 5.36
CA PHE A 170 8.30 6.65 4.63
C PHE A 170 7.49 6.56 3.33
N GLY A 171 6.29 7.14 3.30
CA GLY A 171 5.39 7.11 2.14
C GLY A 171 4.88 5.71 1.79
N LYS A 172 4.95 4.76 2.73
CA LYS A 172 4.52 3.38 2.59
C LYS A 172 4.28 2.77 3.97
N PHE A 173 3.61 1.63 4.01
CA PHE A 173 3.52 0.88 5.26
C PHE A 173 4.91 0.37 5.64
N MET A 174 5.32 0.61 6.88
CA MET A 174 6.59 0.12 7.39
C MET A 174 6.36 -1.00 8.39
N LYS A 175 7.11 -2.08 8.26
CA LYS A 175 7.19 -3.07 9.32
C LYS A 175 8.12 -2.57 10.43
N ALA A 176 7.80 -2.89 11.67
CA ALA A 176 8.67 -2.59 12.81
C ALA A 176 8.49 -3.63 13.92
N VAL A 177 9.42 -3.65 14.87
CA VAL A 177 9.37 -4.53 16.05
C VAL A 177 9.52 -3.71 17.33
N ASN A 178 9.19 -4.32 18.46
CA ASN A 178 9.28 -3.65 19.77
C ASN A 178 10.70 -3.68 20.36
N SER A 179 11.54 -4.64 19.94
CA SER A 179 12.90 -4.79 20.46
C SER A 179 13.95 -4.18 19.54
N LYS A 180 14.72 -3.22 20.05
CA LYS A 180 15.86 -2.66 19.32
C LYS A 180 16.96 -3.71 19.11
N SER A 181 17.24 -4.53 20.12
CA SER A 181 18.35 -5.50 20.06
C SER A 181 18.14 -6.54 18.97
N SER A 182 16.91 -7.03 18.78
CA SER A 182 16.61 -8.02 17.74
C SER A 182 16.76 -7.47 16.30
N GLN A 183 16.82 -6.15 16.12
CA GLN A 183 17.06 -5.52 14.82
C GLN A 183 18.55 -5.33 14.56
N ILE A 184 19.37 -5.17 15.61
CA ILE A 184 20.82 -4.99 15.46
C ILE A 184 21.44 -6.24 14.84
N GLU A 185 20.99 -7.44 15.22
CA GLU A 185 21.39 -8.72 14.61
C GLU A 185 21.13 -8.78 13.09
N THR A 186 20.16 -8.00 12.58
CA THR A 186 19.85 -7.95 11.14
C THR A 186 20.80 -7.05 10.35
N ILE A 187 21.46 -6.09 11.02
CA ILE A 187 22.43 -5.15 10.41
C ILE A 187 23.86 -5.67 10.58
N ASP A 188 24.05 -6.76 11.31
CA ASP A 188 25.33 -7.41 11.56
C ASP A 188 25.86 -8.19 10.35
N THR A 189 25.79 -7.55 9.18
CA THR A 189 26.37 -8.02 7.93
C THR A 189 27.44 -7.03 7.52
N GLU A 190 28.56 -7.51 6.96
CA GLU A 190 29.75 -6.73 6.57
C GLU A 190 29.47 -5.45 5.74
N GLU A 191 28.27 -5.34 5.15
CA GLU A 191 27.83 -4.24 4.29
C GLU A 191 27.19 -3.05 5.03
N GLY A 192 27.05 -3.12 6.36
CA GLY A 192 26.44 -2.06 7.18
C GLY A 192 24.93 -1.89 6.95
N GLY A 193 24.40 -0.70 7.28
CA GLY A 193 22.97 -0.41 7.06
C GLY A 193 22.40 0.74 7.90
N THR A 194 21.08 0.75 8.05
CA THR A 194 20.36 1.73 8.88
C THR A 194 19.42 1.08 9.86
N LEU A 195 19.54 1.50 11.11
CA LEU A 195 18.57 1.27 12.17
C LEU A 195 17.70 2.52 12.35
N PHE A 196 16.39 2.35 12.23
CA PHE A 196 15.41 3.36 12.58
C PHE A 196 14.92 3.14 14.00
N SER A 197 15.07 4.15 14.85
CA SER A 197 14.44 4.24 16.17
C SER A 197 13.26 5.20 16.06
N ILE A 198 12.04 4.66 16.03
CA ILE A 198 10.83 5.39 15.61
C ILE A 198 9.88 5.52 16.79
N ASN A 199 9.56 6.74 17.17
CA ASN A 199 8.40 7.04 18.01
C ASN A 199 7.20 7.33 17.09
N SER A 200 6.26 6.38 16.99
CA SER A 200 5.10 6.44 16.10
C SER A 200 3.81 6.43 16.90
N CYS A 201 2.87 7.30 16.50
CA CYS A 201 1.51 7.42 17.06
C CYS A 201 0.46 6.74 16.18
N PHE A 202 0.85 6.24 15.01
CA PHE A 202 -0.02 5.44 14.15
C PHE A 202 0.64 4.11 13.76
N VAL A 203 0.93 3.34 14.81
CA VAL A 203 1.51 2.00 14.76
C VAL A 203 0.59 0.98 15.40
N PHE A 204 0.47 -0.18 14.79
CA PHE A 204 -0.39 -1.26 15.24
C PHE A 204 0.37 -2.59 15.33
N ASN A 205 0.16 -3.36 16.42
CA ASN A 205 0.69 -4.72 16.56
C ASN A 205 -0.20 -5.70 15.80
N VAL A 206 0.25 -6.13 14.62
CA VAL A 206 -0.55 -6.98 13.73
C VAL A 206 -0.62 -8.44 14.18
N GLU A 207 0.33 -8.90 15.01
CA GLU A 207 0.40 -10.30 15.46
C GLU A 207 -0.84 -10.75 16.23
N GLU A 208 -1.48 -9.83 16.94
CA GLU A 208 -2.67 -10.13 17.73
C GLU A 208 -3.87 -10.56 16.85
N ASN A 209 -3.93 -10.07 15.62
CA ASN A 209 -4.93 -10.46 14.63
C ASN A 209 -4.44 -11.57 13.70
N THR A 210 -3.12 -11.80 13.60
CA THR A 210 -2.55 -12.70 12.58
C THR A 210 -1.82 -13.93 13.10
N CYS A 211 -1.98 -14.27 14.38
CA CYS A 211 -1.49 -15.50 15.01
C CYS A 211 0.04 -15.57 15.05
N LYS A 212 0.67 -14.40 15.24
CA LYS A 212 2.13 -14.19 15.15
C LYS A 212 2.65 -14.33 13.72
N SER A 213 3.28 -13.26 13.23
CA SER A 213 4.02 -13.26 11.96
C SER A 213 5.50 -13.27 12.27
N GLU A 214 6.27 -14.16 11.65
CA GLU A 214 7.72 -14.22 11.84
C GLU A 214 8.42 -12.92 11.43
N ASP A 215 7.85 -12.19 10.46
CA ASP A 215 8.51 -11.08 9.78
C ASP A 215 7.98 -9.69 10.17
N VAL A 216 6.73 -9.59 10.61
CA VAL A 216 6.00 -8.32 10.77
C VAL A 216 5.26 -8.32 12.11
N GLN A 217 5.89 -7.72 13.11
CA GLN A 217 5.27 -7.55 14.42
C GLN A 217 4.33 -6.34 14.47
N ASN A 218 4.84 -5.19 14.04
CA ASN A 218 4.07 -3.95 13.96
C ASN A 218 4.02 -3.40 12.53
N ILE A 219 2.96 -2.66 12.24
CA ILE A 219 2.79 -1.91 11.00
C ILE A 219 2.66 -0.41 11.35
N ILE A 220 3.46 0.43 10.70
CA ILE A 220 3.40 1.89 10.79
C ILE A 220 2.73 2.42 9.54
N SER A 221 1.85 3.41 9.72
CA SER A 221 1.02 4.00 8.66
C SER A 221 1.82 4.86 7.67
N PRO A 222 1.47 4.87 6.37
CA PRO A 222 2.08 5.76 5.37
C PRO A 222 1.75 7.25 5.56
N VAL A 223 0.73 7.58 6.37
CA VAL A 223 0.25 8.97 6.56
C VAL A 223 0.99 9.71 7.67
N GLU A 224 1.94 9.06 8.36
CA GLU A 224 2.64 9.65 9.48
C GLU A 224 3.88 10.44 9.02
N VAL A 225 4.00 11.67 9.51
CA VAL A 225 5.16 12.56 9.33
C VAL A 225 6.04 12.47 10.56
N PHE A 226 7.34 12.31 10.35
CA PHE A 226 8.31 12.25 11.41
C PHE A 226 9.28 13.41 11.33
N ARG A 227 9.63 13.99 12.48
CA ARG A 227 10.78 14.87 12.61
C ARG A 227 12.02 14.06 12.92
N VAL A 228 13.09 14.30 12.17
CA VAL A 228 14.40 13.68 12.39
C VAL A 228 15.04 14.28 13.64
N GLN A 229 15.19 13.49 14.69
CA GLN A 229 15.76 13.95 15.96
C GLN A 229 17.28 13.84 15.97
N SER A 230 17.84 12.78 15.39
CA SER A 230 19.28 12.61 15.26
C SER A 230 19.64 11.60 14.20
N VAL A 231 20.81 11.77 13.59
CA VAL A 231 21.48 10.78 12.74
C VAL A 231 22.86 10.51 13.34
N LYS A 232 23.13 9.26 13.72
CA LYS A 232 24.38 8.87 14.39
C LYS A 232 25.01 7.69 13.68
N ASN A 233 26.34 7.71 13.49
CA ASN A 233 27.07 6.50 13.14
C ASN A 233 27.28 5.69 14.43
N LYS A 234 27.15 4.37 14.32
CA LYS A 234 27.21 3.40 15.39
C LYS A 234 27.98 2.19 14.87
N THR A 235 28.48 1.38 15.80
CA THR A 235 29.21 0.15 15.49
C THR A 235 28.56 -0.98 16.29
N THR A 236 28.40 -2.16 15.69
CA THR A 236 27.94 -3.37 16.40
C THR A 236 29.04 -3.91 17.31
N ASN A 237 28.76 -4.98 18.05
CA ASN A 237 29.78 -5.64 18.87
C ASN A 237 30.85 -6.35 18.00
N ASP A 238 30.51 -6.67 16.76
CA ASP A 238 31.37 -7.35 15.79
C ASP A 238 32.03 -6.33 14.83
N ASP A 239 32.23 -5.10 15.30
CA ASP A 239 32.91 -3.99 14.60
C ASP A 239 32.28 -3.57 13.25
N SER A 240 31.00 -3.90 13.02
CA SER A 240 30.28 -3.48 11.80
C SER A 240 29.61 -2.11 11.98
N ASP A 241 29.89 -1.17 11.08
CA ASP A 241 29.34 0.20 11.14
C ASP A 241 27.91 0.29 10.57
N TYR A 242 27.05 1.04 11.25
CA TYR A 242 25.69 1.35 10.81
C TYR A 242 25.25 2.77 11.19
N LYS A 243 24.20 3.26 10.52
CA LYS A 243 23.56 4.53 10.87
C LYS A 243 22.33 4.29 11.73
N GLU A 244 22.22 5.00 12.85
CA GLU A 244 20.98 5.12 13.61
C GLU A 244 20.28 6.44 13.30
N ILE A 245 19.05 6.37 12.77
CA ILE A 245 18.18 7.52 12.54
C ILE A 245 17.04 7.46 13.57
N THR A 246 16.96 8.49 14.41
CA THR A 246 15.88 8.63 15.39
C THR A 246 14.79 9.52 14.82
N LEU A 247 13.57 8.99 14.76
CA LEU A 247 12.39 9.64 14.22
C LEU A 247 11.34 9.83 15.32
N GLN A 248 10.78 11.03 15.40
CA GLN A 248 9.69 11.33 16.32
C GLN A 248 8.45 11.77 15.54
N HIS A 249 7.28 11.24 15.89
CA HIS A 249 6.01 11.72 15.36
C HIS A 249 5.95 13.25 15.38
N SER A 250 5.63 13.85 14.24
CA SER A 250 5.40 15.29 14.10
C SER A 250 3.91 15.57 13.95
N ARG A 251 3.28 14.93 12.95
CA ARG A 251 1.86 15.10 12.59
C ARG A 251 1.40 14.00 11.65
N PHE A 252 0.11 13.98 11.35
CA PHE A 252 -0.44 13.21 10.23
C PHE A 252 -0.56 14.09 8.97
N LEU A 253 -0.35 13.47 7.81
CA LEU A 253 -0.52 14.07 6.49
C LEU A 253 -1.19 13.04 5.57
N SER A 254 -2.40 13.38 5.12
CA SER A 254 -3.17 12.60 4.16
C SER A 254 -3.67 13.48 3.02
N ASN A 255 -3.68 12.94 1.81
CA ASN A 255 -4.31 13.60 0.67
C ASN A 255 -5.82 13.30 0.62
N ALA A 256 -6.60 14.25 0.11
CA ALA A 256 -8.05 14.08 -0.03
C ALA A 256 -8.38 13.27 -1.31
N ILE A 257 -8.79 12.00 -1.13
CA ILE A 257 -9.31 11.15 -2.24
C ILE A 257 -10.85 11.03 -2.21
N CYS A 258 -11.46 11.25 -1.05
CA CYS A 258 -12.88 11.01 -0.81
C CYS A 258 -13.82 11.77 -1.77
N PRO A 259 -13.60 13.07 -2.05
CA PRO A 259 -14.43 13.80 -3.01
C PRO A 259 -14.41 13.19 -4.43
N PHE A 260 -13.31 12.54 -4.81
CA PHE A 260 -13.20 11.86 -6.10
C PHE A 260 -13.97 10.54 -6.12
N LEU A 261 -13.89 9.74 -5.05
CA LEU A 261 -14.60 8.46 -4.94
C LEU A 261 -16.12 8.63 -4.94
N GLN A 262 -16.62 9.67 -4.27
CA GLN A 262 -18.05 10.00 -4.26
C GLN A 262 -18.58 10.31 -5.68
N ARG A 263 -17.80 10.99 -6.51
CA ARG A 263 -18.16 11.28 -7.91
C ARG A 263 -18.23 10.03 -8.78
N LEU A 264 -17.34 9.06 -8.55
CA LEU A 264 -17.39 7.77 -9.25
C LEU A 264 -18.60 6.92 -8.84
N GLY A 265 -19.06 7.03 -7.59
CA GLY A 265 -20.29 6.39 -7.10
C GLY A 265 -21.56 6.91 -7.77
N HIS A 266 -21.63 8.22 -8.02
CA HIS A 266 -22.78 8.88 -8.66
C HIS A 266 -22.91 8.55 -10.15
N SER A 267 -21.81 8.32 -10.87
CA SER A 267 -21.85 7.95 -12.29
C SER A 267 -22.43 6.54 -12.55
N SER A 268 -22.63 5.72 -11.52
CA SER A 268 -23.22 4.38 -11.63
C SER A 268 -24.70 4.31 -11.25
N ALA A 269 -25.29 5.42 -10.80
CA ALA A 269 -26.73 5.54 -10.59
C ALA A 269 -27.36 6.25 -11.80
N GLY A 270 -27.73 5.46 -12.81
CA GLY A 270 -28.72 5.76 -13.85
C GLY A 270 -28.82 7.21 -14.32
N SER A 271 -27.89 7.66 -15.17
CA SER A 271 -28.24 8.65 -16.19
C SER A 271 -28.70 7.89 -17.43
N SER A 272 -29.95 7.42 -17.41
CA SER A 272 -30.68 7.20 -18.65
C SER A 272 -30.89 8.56 -19.31
N ALA A 273 -29.90 9.01 -20.10
CA ALA A 273 -30.21 9.95 -21.16
C ALA A 273 -31.26 9.24 -22.04
N PRO A 274 -32.42 9.86 -22.32
CA PRO A 274 -33.37 9.25 -23.23
C PRO A 274 -32.66 9.18 -24.58
N LEU A 275 -32.32 7.97 -25.02
CA LEU A 275 -31.90 7.74 -26.39
C LEU A 275 -33.13 8.12 -27.24
N LEU A 276 -33.11 9.31 -27.83
CA LEU A 276 -34.10 9.73 -28.81
C LEU A 276 -34.01 8.72 -29.96
N THR A 277 -34.86 7.70 -29.91
CA THR A 277 -34.92 6.69 -30.95
C THR A 277 -35.22 7.39 -32.26
N LEU A 278 -34.61 6.92 -33.36
CA LEU A 278 -34.78 7.48 -34.71
C LEU A 278 -36.25 7.72 -35.09
N LYS A 279 -37.18 6.97 -34.50
CA LYS A 279 -38.64 7.16 -34.64
C LYS A 279 -39.15 8.53 -34.14
N THR A 280 -38.57 9.06 -33.07
CA THR A 280 -38.95 10.37 -32.51
C THR A 280 -38.44 11.54 -33.35
N LEU A 281 -37.24 11.44 -33.94
CA LEU A 281 -36.72 12.45 -34.87
C LEU A 281 -37.54 12.52 -36.16
N VAL A 282 -38.00 11.37 -36.67
CA VAL A 282 -38.83 11.30 -37.88
C VAL A 282 -40.21 11.93 -37.64
N ALA A 283 -40.82 11.70 -36.47
CA ALA A 283 -42.10 12.34 -36.12
C ALA A 283 -42.02 13.87 -36.02
N VAL A 284 -40.92 14.41 -35.49
CA VAL A 284 -40.70 15.87 -35.42
C VAL A 284 -40.46 16.47 -36.80
N MET A 285 -39.79 15.76 -37.72
CA MET A 285 -39.65 16.20 -39.12
C MET A 285 -40.97 16.22 -39.88
N PHE A 286 -41.87 15.25 -39.66
CA PHE A 286 -43.18 15.26 -40.32
C PHE A 286 -44.09 16.38 -39.81
N LEU A 287 -44.00 16.74 -38.53
CA LEU A 287 -44.75 17.86 -37.96
C LEU A 287 -44.28 19.23 -38.46
N THR A 288 -42.99 19.40 -38.75
CA THR A 288 -42.47 20.66 -39.32
C THR A 288 -42.73 20.79 -40.82
N MET A 289 -42.77 19.69 -41.58
CA MET A 289 -43.17 19.77 -42.99
C MET A 289 -44.67 20.06 -43.17
N ALA A 290 -45.52 19.53 -42.29
CA ALA A 290 -46.96 19.80 -42.33
C ALA A 290 -47.30 21.27 -42.02
N SER A 291 -46.51 21.94 -41.16
CA SER A 291 -46.68 23.37 -40.88
C SER A 291 -46.13 24.29 -41.97
N LEU A 292 -45.13 23.84 -42.73
CA LEU A 292 -44.63 24.59 -43.90
C LEU A 292 -45.57 24.52 -45.11
N GLN A 293 -46.35 23.46 -45.28
CA GLN A 293 -47.37 23.38 -46.35
C GLN A 293 -48.65 24.19 -46.05
N PHE A 294 -48.93 24.52 -44.79
CA PHE A 294 -50.05 25.39 -44.43
C PHE A 294 -49.74 26.88 -44.61
N MET A 295 -48.47 27.26 -44.71
CA MET A 295 -48.03 28.65 -44.87
C MET A 295 -47.86 29.09 -46.33
N SER A 296 -48.06 28.18 -47.29
CA SER A 296 -47.99 28.44 -48.74
C SER A 296 -49.35 28.42 -49.46
N LEU A 297 -50.45 28.35 -48.70
CA LEU A 297 -51.84 28.35 -49.20
C LEU A 297 -52.69 29.49 -48.59
N LEU A 298 -52.06 30.52 -48.04
CA LEU A 298 -52.66 31.79 -47.63
C LEU A 298 -52.08 32.95 -48.45
#